data_AF-A0A4U2ZX34-F1
#
_entry.id   AF-A0A4U2ZX34-F1
#
_cell.length_a   1.000
_cell.length_b   1.000
_cell.length_c   1.000
_cell.angle_alpha   90.00
_cell.angle_beta   90.00
_cell.angle_gamma   90.00
#
_symmetry.space_group_name_H-M   'P 1'
#
loop_
_entity.id
_entity.type
_entity.pdbx_description
1 polymer ?
#
loop_
_entity_poly.entity_id
_entity_poly.type
_entity_poly.pdbx_seq_one_letter_code
_entity_poly.pdbx_strand_id
1 'polypeptide(L)'
;ATAAVHNNTDYIETTTTEYSSAKMTLDHYGAYVAQFDVSWDEFTFDQNGKEVLTHKTWEGSGKDKTAHYSTVIPLPPNSKNIKIVARECTGLAWEWWR
;
A
#
# COMPACT_ATOMS: atom_id res chain seq x y z
N ALA A 1 54.64 9.30 27.68
CA ALA A 1 53.26 8.86 27.38
C ALA A 1 52.42 10.11 27.17
N THR A 2 51.61 10.15 26.11
CA THR A 2 50.78 11.31 25.75
C THR A 2 49.42 11.18 26.41
N ALA A 3 48.91 12.25 27.03
CA ALA A 3 47.61 12.23 27.67
C ALA A 3 46.48 12.22 26.62
N ALA A 4 45.51 11.30 26.77
CA ALA A 4 44.31 11.25 25.95
C ALA A 4 43.10 11.73 26.78
N VAL A 5 42.30 12.62 26.20
CA VAL A 5 41.04 13.07 26.79
C VAL A 5 39.91 12.31 26.10
N HIS A 6 39.20 11.48 26.87
CA HIS A 6 38.03 10.75 26.42
C HIS A 6 36.78 11.49 26.87
N ASN A 7 36.10 12.17 25.94
CA ASN A 7 34.82 12.79 26.20
C ASN A 7 33.69 11.92 25.66
N ASN A 8 32.71 11.65 26.51
CA ASN A 8 31.44 11.03 26.16
C ASN A 8 30.34 11.99 26.58
N THR A 9 29.31 12.14 25.74
CA THR A 9 28.14 12.98 26.02
C THR A 9 26.91 12.37 25.38
N ASP A 10 25.77 12.58 26.02
CA ASP A 10 24.47 12.19 25.49
C ASP A 10 23.86 13.36 24.73
N TYR A 11 23.25 13.07 23.58
CA TYR A 11 22.51 14.04 22.79
C TYR A 11 21.30 13.38 22.14
N ILE A 12 20.35 14.19 21.68
CA ILE A 12 19.17 13.72 20.96
C ILE A 12 19.46 13.89 19.47
N GLU A 13 19.59 12.77 18.76
CA GLU A 13 19.74 12.75 17.30
C GLU A 13 18.37 12.92 16.63
N THR A 14 18.29 13.78 15.61
CA THR A 14 17.09 13.96 14.80
C THR A 14 17.29 13.32 13.43
N THR A 15 16.52 12.28 13.15
CA THR A 15 16.52 11.60 11.86
C THR A 15 15.18 11.84 11.16
N THR A 16 15.23 12.26 9.91
CA THR A 16 14.03 12.47 9.08
C THR A 16 14.02 11.48 7.93
N THR A 17 12.83 10.98 7.59
CA THR A 17 12.61 10.14 6.42
C THR A 17 11.44 10.71 5.62
N GLU A 18 11.66 10.92 4.33
CA GLU A 18 10.66 11.49 3.43
C GLU A 18 9.99 10.39 2.60
N TYR A 19 8.68 10.45 2.50
CA TYR A 19 7.87 9.57 1.66
C TYR A 19 7.08 10.41 0.66
N SER A 20 6.99 9.93 -0.58
CA SER A 20 6.27 10.61 -1.66
C SER A 20 4.95 9.91 -1.97
N SER A 21 3.93 10.67 -2.35
CA SER A 21 2.66 10.11 -2.83
C SER A 21 2.85 9.32 -4.11
N ALA A 22 2.03 8.29 -4.31
CA ALA A 22 2.05 7.47 -5.51
C ALA A 22 0.64 7.33 -6.10
N LYS A 23 0.56 6.72 -7.28
CA LYS A 23 -0.72 6.31 -7.88
C LYS A 23 -0.57 4.92 -8.48
N MET A 24 -1.66 4.16 -8.43
CA MET A 24 -1.79 2.84 -9.04
C MET A 24 -2.79 2.92 -10.17
N THR A 25 -2.42 2.46 -11.36
CA THR A 25 -3.34 2.36 -12.50
C THR A 25 -3.73 0.89 -12.68
N LEU A 26 -5.03 0.62 -12.75
CA LEU A 26 -5.57 -0.67 -13.16
C LEU A 26 -6.09 -0.53 -14.58
N ASP A 27 -5.69 -1.44 -15.46
CA ASP A 27 -6.08 -1.43 -16.86
C ASP A 27 -6.44 -2.85 -17.34
N HIS A 28 -7.65 -3.04 -17.86
CA HIS A 28 -8.23 -4.33 -18.23
C HIS A 28 -8.74 -4.31 -19.68
N TYR A 29 -8.12 -5.14 -20.51
CA TYR A 29 -8.50 -5.39 -21.90
C TYR A 29 -8.92 -6.84 -22.16
N GLY A 30 -8.93 -7.70 -21.14
CA GLY A 30 -9.23 -9.12 -21.30
C GLY A 30 -10.68 -9.36 -21.72
N ALA A 31 -10.90 -10.31 -22.62
CA ALA A 31 -12.23 -10.73 -23.08
C ALA A 31 -12.98 -11.59 -22.03
N TYR A 32 -12.88 -11.22 -20.76
CA TYR A 32 -13.48 -11.88 -19.61
C TYR A 32 -13.88 -10.84 -18.55
N VAL A 33 -14.76 -11.24 -17.63
CA VAL A 33 -15.07 -10.42 -16.45
C VAL A 33 -13.93 -10.56 -15.45
N ALA A 34 -13.38 -9.45 -15.00
CA ALA A 34 -12.34 -9.39 -13.97
C ALA A 34 -12.88 -8.75 -12.70
N GLN A 35 -12.39 -9.21 -11.55
CA GLN A 35 -12.51 -8.51 -10.27
C GLN A 35 -11.13 -8.14 -9.76
N PHE A 36 -11.02 -6.98 -9.14
CA PHE A 36 -9.81 -6.57 -8.46
C PHE A 36 -10.11 -6.48 -6.96
N ASP A 37 -9.20 -6.92 -6.11
CA ASP A 37 -9.21 -6.66 -4.68
C ASP A 37 -7.95 -5.86 -4.36
N VAL A 38 -8.14 -4.57 -4.04
CA VAL A 38 -7.05 -3.64 -3.72
C VAL A 38 -7.21 -3.13 -2.30
N SER A 39 -6.15 -3.26 -1.51
CA SER A 39 -6.10 -2.79 -0.13
C SER A 39 -4.70 -2.28 0.24
N TRP A 40 -4.62 -1.37 1.20
CA TRP A 40 -3.37 -0.85 1.76
C TRP A 40 -3.58 -0.47 3.23
N ASP A 41 -2.49 -0.21 3.95
CA ASP A 41 -2.55 0.38 5.28
C ASP A 41 -2.02 1.81 5.24
N GLU A 42 -2.65 2.73 5.95
CA GLU A 42 -2.14 4.07 6.18
C GLU A 42 -1.56 4.15 7.59
N PHE A 43 -0.29 4.53 7.69
CA PHE A 43 0.36 4.68 9.00
C PHE A 43 0.27 6.11 9.53
N THR A 44 0.13 6.21 10.84
CA THR A 44 0.17 7.45 11.62
C THR A 44 0.92 7.18 12.93
N PHE A 45 1.35 8.22 13.63
CA PHE A 45 1.97 8.07 14.94
C PHE A 45 1.05 8.66 16.02
N ASP A 46 0.87 7.92 17.11
CA ASP A 46 0.16 8.42 18.28
C ASP A 46 1.04 9.38 19.13
N GLN A 47 0.47 9.91 20.21
CA GLN A 47 1.18 10.82 21.12
C GLN A 47 2.42 10.20 21.78
N ASN A 48 2.53 8.86 21.80
CA ASN A 48 3.66 8.13 22.37
C ASN A 48 4.69 7.73 21.30
N GLY A 49 4.51 8.16 20.05
CA GLY A 49 5.36 7.78 18.93
C GLY A 49 5.15 6.34 18.45
N LYS A 50 4.08 5.67 18.89
CA LYS A 50 3.75 4.33 18.41
C LYS A 50 3.03 4.43 17.07
N GLU A 51 3.44 3.56 16.15
CA GLU A 51 2.80 3.45 14.84
C GLU A 51 1.39 2.84 14.97
N VAL A 52 0.41 3.53 14.38
CA VAL A 52 -0.99 3.13 14.27
C VAL A 52 -1.33 2.92 12.80
N LEU A 53 -1.85 1.73 12.48
CA LEU A 53 -2.21 1.34 11.12
C LEU A 53 -3.72 1.39 10.91
N THR A 54 -4.14 2.11 9.87
CA THR A 54 -5.53 2.15 9.43
C THR A 54 -5.65 1.41 8.11
N HIS A 55 -6.34 0.27 8.11
CA HIS A 55 -6.57 -0.49 6.89
C HIS A 55 -7.54 0.23 5.96
N LYS A 56 -7.22 0.24 4.67
CA LYS A 56 -8.01 0.85 3.59
C LYS A 56 -8.22 -0.15 2.47
N THR A 57 -9.40 -0.10 1.89
CA THR A 57 -9.79 -0.91 0.74
C THR A 57 -10.31 0.02 -0.33
N TRP A 58 -9.93 -0.23 -1.59
CA TRP A 58 -10.48 0.51 -2.71
C TRP A 58 -11.99 0.23 -2.86
N GLU A 59 -12.79 1.26 -3.10
CA GLU A 59 -14.25 1.16 -3.25
C GLU A 59 -14.69 0.30 -4.45
N GLY A 60 -13.79 0.08 -5.41
CA GLY A 60 -14.02 -0.77 -6.56
C GLY A 60 -13.72 -2.25 -6.31
N SER A 61 -13.22 -2.60 -5.12
CA SER A 61 -12.83 -3.98 -4.81
C SER A 61 -14.03 -4.94 -4.86
N GLY A 62 -13.83 -6.11 -5.45
CA GLY A 62 -14.86 -7.15 -5.61
C GLY A 62 -15.98 -6.83 -6.60
N LYS A 63 -15.88 -5.74 -7.38
CA LYS A 63 -16.87 -5.39 -8.42
C LYS A 63 -16.43 -5.93 -9.78
N ASP A 64 -17.38 -6.53 -10.50
CA ASP A 64 -17.18 -7.03 -11.86
C ASP A 64 -16.80 -5.92 -12.85
N LYS A 65 -15.74 -6.15 -13.63
CA LYS A 65 -15.20 -5.25 -14.66
C LYS A 65 -15.08 -5.99 -15.98
N THR A 66 -15.55 -5.39 -17.07
CA THR A 66 -15.40 -5.91 -18.44
C THR A 66 -14.42 -5.05 -19.22
N ALA A 67 -13.85 -5.57 -20.31
CA ALA A 67 -13.05 -4.76 -21.21
C ALA A 67 -13.90 -3.70 -21.95
N HIS A 68 -13.38 -2.51 -22.24
CA HIS A 68 -12.16 -1.92 -21.69
C HIS A 68 -12.47 -1.21 -20.35
N TYR A 69 -11.67 -1.45 -19.32
CA TYR A 69 -11.79 -0.78 -18.03
C TYR A 69 -10.44 -0.25 -17.56
N SER A 70 -10.38 1.06 -17.29
CA SER A 70 -9.18 1.72 -16.76
C SER A 70 -9.55 2.64 -15.60
N THR A 71 -8.77 2.61 -14.52
CA THR A 71 -8.98 3.47 -13.35
C THR A 71 -7.65 3.78 -12.67
N VAL A 72 -7.62 4.92 -11.97
CA VAL A 72 -6.47 5.35 -11.18
C VAL A 72 -6.87 5.39 -9.69
N ILE A 73 -6.04 4.79 -8.85
CA ILE A 73 -6.18 4.78 -7.39
C ILE A 73 -5.03 5.62 -6.81
N PRO A 74 -5.32 6.81 -6.25
CA PRO A 74 -4.29 7.60 -5.58
C PRO A 74 -3.89 6.94 -4.26
N LEU A 75 -2.58 6.92 -3.98
CA LEU A 75 -2.02 6.40 -2.73
C LEU A 75 -1.30 7.55 -1.99
N PRO A 76 -1.76 7.93 -0.79
CA PRO A 76 -1.06 8.93 0.00
C PRO A 76 0.36 8.48 0.38
N PRO A 77 1.25 9.43 0.74
CA PRO A 77 2.66 9.12 1.06
C PRO A 77 2.83 8.19 2.27
N ASN A 78 1.84 8.12 3.15
CA ASN A 78 1.82 7.24 4.31
C ASN A 78 1.18 5.86 4.03
N SER A 79 0.99 5.50 2.77
CA SER A 79 0.53 4.15 2.41
C SER A 79 1.66 3.12 2.50
N LYS A 80 1.38 1.99 3.14
CA LYS A 80 2.24 0.80 3.18
C LYS A 80 1.43 -0.48 3.05
N ASN A 81 2.11 -1.62 2.96
CA ASN A 81 1.48 -2.95 2.86
C ASN A 81 0.44 -3.05 1.72
N ILE A 82 0.73 -2.42 0.58
CA ILE A 82 -0.16 -2.40 -0.58
C ILE A 82 -0.31 -3.83 -1.11
N LYS A 83 -1.56 -4.28 -1.24
CA LYS A 83 -1.93 -5.59 -1.77
C LYS A 83 -2.92 -5.42 -2.91
N ILE A 84 -2.64 -6.10 -4.01
CA ILE A 84 -3.44 -6.11 -5.23
C ILE A 84 -3.65 -7.56 -5.61
N VAL A 85 -4.90 -7.95 -5.82
CA VAL A 85 -5.27 -9.24 -6.39
C VAL A 85 -6.19 -8.97 -7.57
N ALA A 86 -5.92 -9.59 -8.71
CA ALA A 86 -6.84 -9.61 -9.84
C ALA A 86 -7.35 -11.05 -9.98
N ARG A 87 -8.63 -11.21 -10.28
CA ARG A 87 -9.27 -12.50 -10.53
C ARG A 87 -10.02 -12.45 -11.84
N GLU A 88 -9.93 -13.51 -12.62
CA GLU A 88 -10.73 -13.68 -13.84
C GLU A 88 -11.90 -14.64 -13.60
N CYS A 89 -13.05 -14.34 -14.22
CA CYS A 89 -14.21 -15.23 -14.19
C CYS A 89 -13.98 -16.38 -15.19
N THR A 90 -13.81 -17.59 -14.67
CA THR A 90 -13.56 -18.79 -15.50
C THR A 90 -14.84 -19.40 -16.09
N GLY A 91 -16.00 -19.07 -15.50
CA GLY A 91 -17.29 -19.69 -15.81
C GLY A 91 -17.41 -21.16 -15.36
N LEU A 92 -16.44 -21.70 -14.61
CA LEU A 92 -16.47 -23.07 -14.10
C LEU A 92 -17.13 -23.12 -12.71
N ALA A 93 -18.17 -23.94 -12.54
CA ALA A 93 -18.92 -24.09 -11.29
C ALA A 93 -18.06 -24.40 -10.05
N TRP A 94 -16.90 -25.05 -10.23
CA TRP A 94 -15.99 -25.46 -9.15
C TRP A 94 -14.76 -24.55 -8.97
N GLU A 95 -14.56 -23.55 -9.84
CA GLU A 95 -13.44 -22.60 -9.75
C GLU A 95 -13.85 -21.27 -10.40
N TRP A 96 -14.94 -20.66 -9.92
CA TRP A 96 -15.58 -19.52 -10.60
C TRP A 96 -14.65 -18.31 -10.80
N TRP A 97 -13.64 -18.18 -9.94
CA TRP A 97 -12.60 -17.16 -10.00
C TRP A 97 -11.23 -17.82 -9.90
N ARG A 98 -10.29 -17.39 -10.74
CA ARG A 98 -8.87 -17.78 -10.69
C ARG A 98 -7.99 -16.55 -10.54
#